data_AF-A0A8J8FU78-F1
#
_entry.id   AF-A0A8J8FU78-F1
#
_cell.length_a   1.000
_cell.length_b   1.000
_cell.length_c   1.000
_cell.angle_alpha   90.00
_cell.angle_beta   90.00
_cell.angle_gamma   90.00
#
_symmetry.space_group_name_H-M   'P 1'
#
loop_
_entity.id
_entity.type
_entity.pdbx_description
1 polymer ?
#
loop_
_entity_poly.entity_id
_entity_poly.type
_entity_poly.pdbx_seq_one_letter_code
_entity_poly.pdbx_strand_id
1 'polypeptide(L)'
;HWDDDVKGRIAGLKAAYSTRMGAAMRHAAHYLSAQKADKKLLLILTDGEPADIDVDDERLLIEDTHKAVQELDQQGIYSYCISLDPHADEYVNDIFGNQHMVIDNVNKLPEKLPALFASLTK
;
A
#
# COMPACT_ATOMS: atom_id res chain seq x y z
N HIS A 1 12.22 -10.89 -12.67
CA HIS A 1 13.40 -11.45 -12.00
C HIS A 1 13.92 -10.44 -10.99
N TRP A 2 14.51 -10.89 -9.88
CA TRP A 2 15.16 -10.02 -8.88
C TRP A 2 16.61 -9.77 -9.30
N ASP A 3 16.80 -8.90 -10.28
CA ASP A 3 18.10 -8.52 -10.84
C ASP A 3 18.60 -7.19 -10.24
N ASP A 4 19.81 -6.81 -10.61
CA ASP A 4 20.45 -5.60 -10.07
C ASP A 4 19.73 -4.32 -10.52
N ASP A 5 18.98 -4.36 -11.64
CA ASP A 5 18.15 -3.26 -12.10
C ASP A 5 16.91 -3.06 -11.20
N VAL A 6 16.27 -4.14 -10.73
CA VAL A 6 15.19 -4.07 -9.72
C VAL A 6 15.73 -3.55 -8.39
N LYS A 7 16.87 -4.07 -7.92
CA LYS A 7 17.50 -3.59 -6.68
C LYS A 7 17.90 -2.12 -6.77
N GLY A 8 18.45 -1.69 -7.90
CA GLY A 8 18.82 -0.30 -8.17
C GLY A 8 17.62 0.64 -8.16
N ARG A 9 16.49 0.23 -8.73
CA ARG A 9 15.23 1.00 -8.67
C ARG A 9 14.72 1.17 -7.24
N ILE A 10 14.74 0.10 -6.44
CA ILE A 10 14.32 0.16 -5.03
C ILE A 10 15.27 1.04 -4.21
N ALA A 11 16.59 0.83 -4.34
CA ALA A 11 17.61 1.60 -3.64
C ALA A 11 17.64 3.08 -4.06
N GLY A 12 17.19 3.38 -5.28
CA GLY A 12 17.08 4.73 -5.82
C GLY A 12 15.78 5.46 -5.48
N LEU A 13 14.84 4.83 -4.76
CA LEU A 13 13.62 5.50 -4.31
C LEU A 13 13.98 6.67 -3.40
N LYS A 14 13.61 7.88 -3.84
CA LYS A 14 13.74 9.11 -3.05
C LYS A 14 12.35 9.48 -2.52
N ALA A 15 12.29 9.87 -1.26
CA ALA A 15 11.08 10.46 -0.71
C ALA A 15 10.68 11.67 -1.56
N ALA A 16 9.47 11.65 -2.11
CA ALA A 16 8.86 12.76 -2.81
C ALA A 16 7.72 13.29 -1.92
N TYR A 17 7.69 14.59 -1.78
CA TYR A 17 6.97 15.36 -0.76
C TYR A 17 5.43 15.37 -0.86
N SER A 18 4.78 14.29 -1.32
CA SER A 18 3.31 14.20 -1.32
C SER A 18 2.86 12.73 -1.39
N THR A 19 2.21 12.25 -0.33
CA THR A 19 1.73 10.87 -0.22
C THR A 19 0.26 10.79 -0.67
N ARG A 20 -0.03 11.12 -1.93
CA ARG A 20 -1.36 10.88 -2.52
C ARG A 20 -1.58 9.39 -2.76
N MET A 21 -1.83 8.65 -1.69
CA MET A 21 -1.96 7.20 -1.69
C MET A 21 -3.06 6.73 -2.65
N GLY A 22 -4.24 7.36 -2.65
CA GLY A 22 -5.31 7.06 -3.59
C GLY A 22 -4.88 7.19 -5.07
N ALA A 23 -4.12 8.23 -5.42
CA ALA A 23 -3.58 8.40 -6.77
C ALA A 23 -2.54 7.32 -7.13
N ALA A 24 -1.63 7.01 -6.20
CA ALA A 24 -0.63 5.96 -6.39
C ALA A 24 -1.28 4.58 -6.57
N MET A 25 -2.31 4.28 -5.78
CA MET A 25 -3.07 3.03 -5.88
C MET A 25 -3.78 2.91 -7.22
N ARG A 26 -4.46 3.96 -7.69
CA ARG A 26 -5.09 3.97 -9.03
C ARG A 26 -4.06 3.82 -10.15
N HIS A 27 -2.89 4.44 -10.00
CA HIS A 27 -1.81 4.29 -10.96
C HIS A 27 -1.30 2.84 -11.00
N ALA A 28 -1.09 2.21 -9.85
CA ALA A 28 -0.70 0.80 -9.78
C ALA A 28 -1.79 -0.12 -10.33
N ALA A 29 -3.07 0.17 -10.03
CA ALA A 29 -4.22 -0.56 -10.54
C ALA A 29 -4.29 -0.53 -12.08
N HIS A 30 -3.96 0.60 -12.70
CA HIS A 30 -3.87 0.70 -14.16
C HIS A 30 -2.94 -0.38 -14.75
N TYR A 31 -1.74 -0.56 -14.19
CA TYR A 31 -0.80 -1.59 -14.67
C TYR A 31 -1.20 -3.00 -14.28
N LEU A 32 -1.70 -3.21 -13.06
CA LEU A 32 -2.15 -4.51 -12.58
C LEU A 32 -3.35 -5.03 -13.37
N SER A 33 -4.26 -4.14 -13.76
CA SER A 33 -5.45 -4.48 -14.54
C SER A 33 -5.08 -5.12 -15.89
N ALA A 34 -3.98 -4.68 -16.50
CA ALA A 34 -3.47 -5.21 -17.77
C ALA A 34 -2.78 -6.58 -17.65
N GLN A 35 -2.44 -7.04 -16.43
CA GLN A 35 -1.79 -8.33 -16.23
C GLN A 35 -2.80 -9.49 -16.34
N LYS A 36 -2.40 -10.57 -17.03
CA LYS A 36 -3.14 -11.84 -17.04
C LYS A 36 -2.70 -12.67 -15.82
N ALA A 37 -3.47 -12.57 -14.74
CA ALA A 37 -3.27 -13.34 -13.51
C ALA A 37 -4.63 -13.63 -12.86
N ASP A 38 -4.76 -14.80 -12.24
CA ASP A 38 -5.99 -15.22 -11.54
C ASP A 38 -6.22 -14.41 -10.25
N LYS A 39 -5.14 -13.96 -9.62
CA LYS A 39 -5.16 -13.07 -8.46
C LYS A 39 -4.25 -11.86 -8.71
N LYS A 40 -4.80 -10.66 -8.56
CA LYS A 40 -4.06 -9.40 -8.63
C LYS A 40 -3.93 -8.84 -7.23
N LEU A 41 -2.69 -8.69 -6.77
CA LEU A 41 -2.36 -8.23 -5.42
C LEU A 41 -1.61 -6.91 -5.50
N LEU A 42 -2.06 -5.92 -4.74
CA LEU A 42 -1.34 -4.68 -4.48
C LEU A 42 -0.98 -4.62 -2.99
N LEU A 43 0.32 -4.65 -2.69
CA LEU A 43 0.82 -4.44 -1.33
C LEU A 43 1.25 -2.97 -1.18
N ILE A 44 0.71 -2.29 -0.19
CA ILE A 44 1.06 -0.91 0.17
C ILE A 44 1.99 -1.00 1.38
N LEU A 45 3.20 -0.46 1.29
CA LEU A 45 4.12 -0.31 2.41
C LEU A 45 4.28 1.19 2.69
N THR A 46 3.85 1.64 3.87
CA THR A 46 3.87 3.05 4.29
C THR A 46 4.46 3.19 5.69
N ASP A 47 5.11 4.31 5.97
CA ASP A 47 5.71 4.64 7.27
C ASP A 47 4.86 5.59 8.12
N GLY A 48 3.64 5.93 7.69
CA GLY A 48 2.71 6.77 8.43
C GLY A 48 1.42 7.09 7.69
N GLU A 49 0.65 8.01 8.27
CA GLU A 49 -0.61 8.56 7.75
C GLU A 49 -0.40 9.11 6.33
N PRO A 50 -1.44 9.15 5.45
CA PRO A 50 -1.41 9.98 4.25
C PRO A 50 -1.32 11.48 4.61
N ALA A 51 -0.22 11.88 5.25
CA ALA A 51 0.12 13.25 5.58
C ALA A 51 0.86 13.82 4.37
N ASP A 52 0.10 14.47 3.50
CA ASP A 52 0.65 15.40 2.54
C ASP A 52 1.03 16.68 3.31
N ILE A 53 2.27 17.12 3.15
CA ILE A 53 2.75 18.41 3.69
C ILE A 53 2.10 19.62 3.01
N ASP A 54 1.23 19.39 2.00
CA ASP A 54 0.60 20.42 1.19
C ASP A 54 -0.96 20.36 1.17
N VAL A 55 -1.61 19.61 2.08
CA VAL A 55 -3.09 19.49 2.09
C VAL A 55 -3.69 19.89 3.44
N ASP A 56 -4.57 20.89 3.42
CA ASP A 56 -5.22 21.47 4.62
C ASP A 56 -6.26 20.55 5.29
N ASP A 57 -6.69 19.45 4.65
CA ASP A 57 -7.74 18.54 5.15
C ASP A 57 -7.31 17.05 5.03
N GLU A 58 -6.81 16.52 6.15
CA GLU A 58 -6.40 15.12 6.30
C GLU A 58 -7.54 14.12 6.04
N ARG A 59 -8.79 14.49 6.37
CA ARG A 59 -9.95 13.60 6.17
C ARG A 59 -10.24 13.37 4.70
N LEU A 60 -10.02 14.38 3.85
CA LEU A 60 -10.19 14.24 2.41
C LEU A 60 -9.26 13.17 1.83
N LEU A 61 -8.02 13.08 2.33
CA LEU A 61 -7.04 12.11 1.86
C LEU A 61 -7.36 10.69 2.33
N ILE A 62 -7.86 10.54 3.56
CA ILE A 62 -8.39 9.27 4.08
C ILE A 62 -9.57 8.82 3.23
N GLU A 63 -10.54 9.68 2.96
CA GLU A 63 -11.72 9.36 2.16
C GLU A 63 -11.37 9.04 0.70
N ASP A 64 -10.45 9.78 0.07
CA ASP A 64 -9.97 9.47 -1.29
C ASP A 64 -9.25 8.12 -1.35
N THR A 65 -8.42 7.82 -0.35
CA THR A 65 -7.69 6.55 -0.30
C THR A 65 -8.65 5.39 -0.06
N HIS A 66 -9.61 5.55 0.85
CA HIS A 66 -10.69 4.57 1.05
C HIS A 66 -11.50 4.37 -0.24
N LYS A 67 -11.76 5.45 -0.99
CA LYS A 67 -12.42 5.34 -2.29
C LYS A 67 -11.59 4.56 -3.31
N ALA A 68 -10.27 4.77 -3.33
CA ALA A 68 -9.36 4.01 -4.17
C ALA A 68 -9.38 2.51 -3.81
N VAL A 69 -9.38 2.15 -2.51
CA VAL A 69 -9.55 0.74 -2.07
C VAL A 69 -10.81 0.11 -2.67
N GLN A 70 -11.95 0.81 -2.61
CA GLN A 70 -13.21 0.33 -3.21
C GLN A 70 -13.12 0.16 -4.72
N GLU A 71 -12.46 1.08 -5.42
CA GLU A 71 -12.26 0.99 -6.88
C GLU A 71 -11.36 -0.19 -7.27
N LEU A 72 -10.35 -0.50 -6.46
CA LEU A 72 -9.48 -1.66 -6.65
C LEU A 72 -10.24 -2.97 -6.46
N ASP A 73 -11.07 -3.06 -5.41
CA ASP A 73 -11.92 -4.22 -5.16
C ASP A 73 -12.88 -4.49 -6.33
N GLN A 74 -13.51 -3.43 -6.87
CA GLN A 74 -14.36 -3.52 -8.06
C GLN A 74 -13.62 -4.01 -9.32
N GLN A 75 -12.30 -3.80 -9.38
CA GLN A 75 -11.44 -4.28 -10.47
C GLN A 75 -10.89 -5.71 -10.21
N GLY A 76 -11.27 -6.36 -9.11
CA GLY A 76 -10.74 -7.64 -8.69
C GLY A 76 -9.27 -7.58 -8.27
N ILE A 77 -8.81 -6.41 -7.81
CA ILE A 77 -7.45 -6.18 -7.31
C ILE A 77 -7.53 -6.14 -5.79
N TYR A 78 -6.90 -7.12 -5.15
CA TYR A 78 -6.81 -7.18 -3.70
C TYR A 78 -5.72 -6.22 -3.20
N SER A 79 -6.08 -5.26 -2.35
CA SER A 79 -5.13 -4.32 -1.75
C SER A 79 -4.85 -4.70 -0.30
N TYR A 80 -3.60 -4.64 0.15
CA TYR A 80 -3.26 -4.89 1.56
C TYR A 80 -2.21 -3.88 2.04
N CYS A 81 -2.47 -3.23 3.18
CA CYS A 81 -1.59 -2.21 3.74
C CYS A 81 -0.67 -2.76 4.83
N ILE A 82 0.59 -2.37 4.80
CA ILE A 82 1.60 -2.66 5.81
C ILE A 82 2.11 -1.30 6.29
N SER A 83 1.72 -0.91 7.49
CA SER A 83 2.18 0.34 8.09
C SER A 83 3.36 0.07 9.04
N LEU A 84 4.36 0.95 9.04
CA LEU A 84 5.45 0.96 10.01
C LEU A 84 5.21 1.93 11.18
N ASP A 85 4.09 2.65 11.16
CA ASP A 85 3.71 3.58 12.21
C ASP A 85 2.88 2.86 13.29
N PRO A 86 3.36 2.78 14.55
CA PRO A 86 2.63 2.14 15.64
C PRO A 86 1.32 2.85 16.03
N HIS A 87 1.09 4.06 15.55
CA HIS A 87 -0.14 4.84 15.76
C HIS A 87 -1.13 4.73 14.60
N ALA A 88 -0.82 3.92 13.59
CA ALA A 88 -1.57 3.86 12.35
C ALA A 88 -2.90 3.10 12.40
N ASP A 89 -3.16 2.38 13.49
CA ASP A 89 -4.30 1.46 13.57
C ASP A 89 -5.64 2.15 13.25
N GLU A 90 -5.87 3.38 13.71
CA GLU A 90 -7.17 4.06 13.52
C GLU A 90 -7.42 4.42 12.05
N TYR A 91 -6.54 5.21 11.41
CA TYR A 91 -6.79 5.67 10.03
C TYR A 91 -6.59 4.55 9.00
N VAL A 92 -5.65 3.61 9.21
CA VAL A 92 -5.43 2.49 8.28
C VAL A 92 -6.63 1.57 8.29
N ASN A 93 -7.25 1.35 9.46
CA ASN A 93 -8.47 0.59 9.55
C ASN A 93 -9.64 1.28 8.84
N ASP A 94 -9.75 2.61 8.90
CA ASP A 94 -10.78 3.35 8.17
C ASP A 94 -10.61 3.24 6.64
N ILE A 95 -9.38 3.18 6.16
CA ILE A 95 -9.07 3.08 4.73
C ILE A 95 -9.18 1.63 4.22
N PHE A 96 -8.57 0.67 4.91
CA PHE A 96 -8.35 -0.69 4.43
C PHE A 96 -9.21 -1.74 5.15
N GLY A 97 -10.00 -1.35 6.16
CA GLY A 97 -10.73 -2.30 7.02
C GLY A 97 -9.78 -3.33 7.61
N ASN A 98 -10.14 -4.61 7.56
CA ASN A 98 -9.28 -5.70 8.06
C ASN A 98 -8.09 -6.06 7.14
N GLN A 99 -7.87 -5.35 6.04
CA GLN A 99 -6.82 -5.64 5.05
C GLN A 99 -5.53 -4.87 5.33
N HIS A 100 -5.08 -4.88 6.59
CA HIS A 100 -3.84 -4.23 6.98
C HIS A 100 -3.11 -4.95 8.10
N MET A 101 -1.83 -4.60 8.28
CA MET A 101 -1.06 -4.89 9.48
C MET A 101 -0.16 -3.72 9.85
N VAL A 102 0.04 -3.53 11.15
CA VAL A 102 1.04 -2.60 11.68
C VAL A 102 2.27 -3.38 12.14
N ILE A 103 3.44 -2.92 11.70
CA ILE A 103 4.74 -3.47 12.07
C ILE A 103 5.53 -2.40 12.81
N ASP A 104 5.56 -2.53 14.13
CA ASP A 104 6.28 -1.68 15.09
C ASP A 104 7.82 -1.76 15.00
N ASN A 105 8.36 -2.69 14.21
CA ASN A 105 9.80 -2.91 14.06
C ASN A 105 10.13 -3.37 12.65
N VAL A 106 10.82 -2.50 11.90
CA VAL A 106 11.24 -2.74 10.51
C VAL A 106 12.02 -4.06 10.34
N ASN A 107 12.76 -4.51 11.35
CA ASN A 107 13.52 -5.76 11.29
C ASN A 107 12.61 -7.00 11.21
N LYS A 108 11.32 -6.88 11.52
CA LYS A 108 10.32 -7.95 11.39
C LYS A 108 9.76 -8.06 9.96
N LEU A 109 9.91 -7.04 9.11
CA LEU A 109 9.39 -7.05 7.74
C LEU A 109 9.85 -8.27 6.92
N PRO A 110 11.14 -8.67 6.91
CA PRO A 110 11.60 -9.82 6.15
C PRO A 110 10.93 -11.14 6.55
N GLU A 111 10.48 -11.26 7.80
CA GLU A 111 9.76 -12.44 8.30
C GLU A 111 8.26 -12.35 8.01
N LYS A 112 7.66 -11.17 8.18
CA LYS A 112 6.21 -10.95 8.07
C LYS A 112 5.72 -10.94 6.62
N LEU A 113 6.49 -10.35 5.71
CA LEU A 113 6.11 -10.21 4.29
C LEU A 113 5.89 -11.57 3.60
N PRO A 114 6.78 -12.58 3.72
CA PRO A 114 6.55 -13.90 3.13
C PRO A 114 5.32 -14.60 3.71
N ALA A 115 5.12 -14.52 5.03
CA ALA A 115 3.97 -15.13 5.69
C ALA A 115 2.65 -14.48 5.25
N LEU A 116 2.63 -13.15 5.14
CA LEU A 116 1.52 -12.40 4.57
C LEU A 116 1.24 -12.85 3.14
N PHE A 117 2.24 -12.80 2.27
CA PHE A 117 2.09 -13.17 0.88
C PHE A 117 1.53 -14.59 0.73
N ALA A 118 2.06 -15.56 1.47
CA ALA A 118 1.55 -16.94 1.48
C ALA A 118 0.09 -17.04 1.94
N SER A 119 -0.35 -16.19 2.88
CA SER A 119 -1.75 -16.16 3.33
C SER A 119 -2.69 -15.59 2.26
N LEU A 120 -2.24 -14.61 1.49
CA LEU A 120 -3.03 -13.93 0.45
C LEU A 120 -3.10 -14.73 -0.86
N THR A 121 -2.09 -15.52 -1.17
CA THR A 121 -2.03 -16.30 -2.41
C THR A 121 -2.58 -17.72 -2.29
N LYS A 122 -2.99 -18.18 -1.11
CA LYS A 122 -3.74 -19.46 -0.94
C LYS A 122 -5.07 -19.42 -1.67
#